data_AF-A0A2R5FUG9-F1
#
_entry.id   AF-A0A2R5FUG9-F1
#
_cell.length_a   1.000
_cell.length_b   1.000
_cell.length_c   1.000
_cell.angle_alpha   90.00
_cell.angle_beta   90.00
_cell.angle_gamma   90.00
#
_symmetry.space_group_name_H-M   'P 1'
#
loop_
_entity.id
_entity.type
_entity.pdbx_description
1 polymer ?
#
loop_
_entity_poly.entity_id
_entity_poly.type
_entity_poly.pdbx_seq_one_letter_code
_entity_poly.pdbx_strand_id
1 'polypeptide(L)'
;MRQLTLSIGNISVTLKRFVFYDRILADTGQTEYSITGAPLDSGPVYEPKHIWTISAMMTYEQWYAIGAIFGECDRLRRTQGNYSIIVDDSIQDFVEQQYRSRALVPGGVQNYFTGGVAYPARFYARMFEPKSQWQKNQLYPYVANFVLRELDKAI
;
A
#
# COMPACT_ATOMS: atom_id res chain seq x y z
N MET A 1 -0.82 14.13 9.67
CA MET A 1 0.55 13.58 9.86
C MET A 1 0.73 12.48 8.83
N ARG A 2 1.81 12.51 8.03
CA ARG A 2 2.05 11.53 6.96
C ARG A 2 2.42 10.18 7.55
N GLN A 3 1.73 9.12 7.12
CA GLN A 3 1.91 7.76 7.62
C GLN A 3 1.55 6.72 6.55
N LEU A 4 2.12 5.53 6.67
CA LEU A 4 1.73 4.36 5.89
C LEU A 4 1.10 3.34 6.83
N THR A 5 -0.12 2.92 6.54
CA THR A 5 -0.76 1.83 7.29
C THR A 5 -0.85 0.60 6.40
N LEU A 6 -0.37 -0.53 6.91
CA LEU A 6 -0.40 -1.83 6.22
C LEU A 6 -1.30 -2.76 7.01
N SER A 7 -2.21 -3.47 6.36
CA SER A 7 -3.06 -4.45 7.04
C SER A 7 -3.43 -5.65 6.18
N ILE A 8 -3.62 -6.79 6.85
CA ILE A 8 -4.16 -8.02 6.27
C ILE A 8 -4.96 -8.76 7.35
N GLY A 9 -6.22 -9.08 7.06
CA GLY A 9 -7.15 -9.62 8.06
C GLY A 9 -7.23 -8.72 9.30
N ASN A 10 -6.89 -9.28 10.47
CA ASN A 10 -6.89 -8.57 11.75
C ASN A 10 -5.52 -7.98 12.14
N ILE A 11 -4.51 -8.12 11.29
CA ILE A 11 -3.16 -7.61 11.55
C ILE A 11 -3.03 -6.25 10.89
N SER A 12 -2.60 -5.24 11.64
CA SER A 12 -2.40 -3.88 11.14
C SER A 12 -1.18 -3.25 11.79
N VAL A 13 -0.43 -2.47 11.01
CA VAL A 13 0.71 -1.69 11.50
C VAL A 13 0.71 -0.32 10.84
N THR A 14 0.93 0.74 11.65
CA THR A 14 1.10 2.11 11.17
C THR A 14 2.56 2.54 11.33
N LEU A 15 3.15 3.00 10.23
CA LEU A 15 4.53 3.46 10.15
C LEU A 15 4.58 4.99 10.00
N LYS A 16 5.43 5.63 10.81
CA LYS A 16 5.55 7.10 10.89
C LYS A 16 7.00 7.61 10.84
N ARG A 17 7.99 6.71 10.82
CA ARG A 17 9.42 7.02 10.91
C ARG A 17 10.18 6.34 9.78
N PHE A 18 10.26 7.02 8.64
CA PHE A 18 10.90 6.51 7.44
C PHE A 18 12.36 6.98 7.37
N VAL A 19 13.27 6.06 7.09
CA VAL A 19 14.62 6.36 6.63
C VAL A 19 14.58 6.62 5.12
N PHE A 20 13.81 5.82 4.40
CA PHE A 20 13.58 5.94 2.97
C PHE A 20 12.14 5.52 2.66
N TYR A 21 11.52 6.23 1.73
CA TYR A 21 10.21 5.89 1.20
C TYR A 21 10.17 6.37 -0.24
N ASP A 22 9.83 5.48 -1.16
CA ASP A 22 9.60 5.81 -2.55
C ASP A 22 8.44 4.99 -3.09
N ARG A 23 7.57 5.65 -3.86
CA ARG A 23 6.44 5.05 -4.56
C ARG A 23 6.56 5.42 -6.04
N ILE A 24 6.95 4.45 -6.84
CA ILE A 24 7.14 4.60 -8.28
C ILE A 24 6.06 3.86 -9.05
N LEU A 25 5.85 4.27 -10.29
CA LEU A 25 5.04 3.50 -11.24
C LEU A 25 5.81 2.23 -11.64
N ALA A 26 5.14 1.10 -11.66
CA ALA A 26 5.67 -0.13 -12.20
C ALA A 26 5.65 -0.03 -13.73
N ASP A 27 6.78 -0.37 -14.37
CA ASP A 27 6.95 -0.32 -15.83
C ASP A 27 6.02 -1.29 -16.59
N THR A 28 5.34 -2.19 -15.88
CA THR A 28 4.41 -3.18 -16.45
C THR A 28 3.26 -3.44 -15.47
N GLY A 29 2.03 -3.23 -15.95
CA GLY A 29 0.82 -3.63 -15.23
C GLY A 29 -0.41 -3.02 -15.87
N GLN A 30 -1.05 -3.78 -16.76
CA GLN A 30 -2.38 -3.44 -17.25
C GLN A 30 -3.40 -3.87 -16.20
N THR A 31 -4.29 -2.96 -15.79
CA THR A 31 -5.45 -3.31 -14.96
C THR A 31 -6.68 -3.36 -15.86
N GLU A 32 -7.40 -4.48 -15.89
CA GLU A 32 -8.72 -4.54 -16.52
C GLU A 32 -9.81 -4.50 -15.44
N TYR A 33 -10.82 -3.65 -15.65
CA TYR A 33 -11.97 -3.54 -14.76
C TYR A 33 -13.12 -4.40 -15.28
N SER A 34 -13.74 -5.20 -14.40
CA SER A 34 -15.11 -5.69 -14.62
C SER A 34 -16.02 -5.17 -13.51
N ILE A 35 -17.18 -4.67 -13.93
CA ILE A 35 -18.16 -3.98 -13.09
C ILE A 35 -19.06 -5.04 -12.45
N THR A 36 -19.29 -4.93 -11.14
CA THR A 36 -20.58 -5.35 -10.61
C THR A 36 -21.00 -4.40 -9.49
N GLY A 37 -22.01 -3.56 -9.78
CA GLY A 37 -22.72 -2.82 -8.74
C GLY A 37 -23.27 -1.42 -9.06
N ALA A 38 -23.08 -0.83 -10.26
CA ALA A 38 -23.81 0.33 -10.81
C ALA A 38 -23.20 0.73 -12.17
N PRO A 39 -23.95 1.33 -13.11
CA PRO A 39 -23.42 1.62 -14.44
C PRO A 39 -22.43 2.78 -14.39
N LEU A 40 -21.15 2.46 -14.51
CA LEU A 40 -20.12 3.38 -14.95
C LEU A 40 -19.62 2.85 -16.28
N ASP A 41 -19.56 3.76 -17.26
CA ASP A 41 -19.15 3.54 -18.66
C ASP A 41 -18.16 2.39 -18.85
N SER A 42 -18.50 1.46 -19.73
CA SER A 42 -17.68 0.28 -20.04
C SER A 42 -16.42 0.69 -20.82
N GLY A 43 -15.25 0.31 -20.30
CA GLY A 43 -13.96 0.42 -21.01
C GLY A 43 -12.80 -0.04 -20.12
N PRO A 44 -11.70 -0.57 -20.70
CA PRO A 44 -10.49 -0.89 -19.95
C PRO A 44 -9.87 0.41 -19.43
N VAL A 45 -9.92 0.63 -18.11
CA VAL A 45 -9.21 1.75 -17.49
C VAL A 45 -7.81 1.27 -17.11
N TYR A 46 -6.82 1.72 -17.87
CA TYR A 46 -5.42 1.47 -17.60
C TYR A 46 -4.94 2.34 -16.44
N GLU A 47 -4.94 1.79 -15.23
CA GLU A 47 -4.23 2.40 -14.10
C GLU A 47 -2.82 1.84 -14.00
N PRO A 48 -1.78 2.69 -13.96
CA PRO A 48 -0.42 2.24 -13.74
C PRO A 48 -0.30 1.70 -12.32
N LYS A 49 0.32 0.52 -12.19
CA LYS A 49 0.58 -0.10 -10.90
C LYS A 49 1.69 0.62 -10.16
N HIS A 50 1.74 0.46 -8.84
CA HIS A 50 2.78 1.05 -8.02
C HIS A 50 3.71 0.01 -7.38
N ILE A 51 4.96 0.41 -7.19
CA ILE A 51 5.96 -0.29 -6.38
C ILE A 51 6.39 0.65 -5.27
N TRP A 52 6.33 0.16 -4.02
CA TRP A 52 6.85 0.88 -2.88
C TRP A 52 8.17 0.25 -2.44
N THR A 53 9.18 1.09 -2.23
CA THR A 53 10.43 0.70 -1.59
C THR A 53 10.52 1.44 -0.26
N ILE A 54 10.55 0.70 0.84
CA ILE A 54 10.36 1.27 2.18
C ILE A 54 11.53 0.86 3.07
N SER A 55 12.13 1.85 3.73
CA SER A 55 13.04 1.67 4.86
C SER A 55 12.52 2.48 6.04
N ALA A 56 12.23 1.83 7.17
CA ALA A 56 11.63 2.51 8.33
C ALA A 56 12.27 2.07 9.65
N MET A 57 12.36 3.02 10.57
CA MET A 57 12.69 2.77 11.97
C MET A 57 11.47 2.22 12.68
N MET A 58 11.61 1.09 13.36
CA MET A 58 10.50 0.34 13.94
C MET A 58 10.74 0.00 15.41
N THR A 59 9.65 0.05 16.18
CA THR A 59 9.57 -0.60 17.49
C THR A 59 9.58 -2.13 17.32
N TYR A 60 9.76 -2.87 18.42
CA TYR A 60 9.66 -4.32 18.42
C TYR A 60 8.28 -4.80 17.92
N GLU A 61 7.21 -4.17 18.40
CA GLU A 61 5.83 -4.47 18.04
C GLU A 61 5.56 -4.24 16.54
N GLN A 62 6.05 -3.12 15.99
CA GLN A 62 5.93 -2.82 14.56
C GLN A 62 6.68 -3.84 13.71
N TRP A 63 7.90 -4.22 14.11
CA TRP A 63 8.68 -5.23 13.40
C TRP A 63 7.99 -6.59 13.42
N TYR A 64 7.47 -7.01 14.57
CA TYR A 64 6.72 -8.25 14.69
C TYR A 64 5.45 -8.23 13.81
N ALA A 65 4.71 -7.13 13.81
CA ALA A 65 3.53 -6.97 12.96
C ALA A 65 3.86 -7.04 11.46
N ILE A 66 4.99 -6.46 11.03
CA ILE A 66 5.47 -6.57 9.64
C ILE A 66 5.78 -8.02 9.28
N GLY A 67 6.48 -8.76 10.16
CA GLY A 67 6.72 -10.18 9.98
C GLY A 67 5.43 -11.00 9.88
N ALA A 68 4.43 -10.68 10.71
CA ALA A 68 3.14 -11.34 10.69
C ALA A 68 2.33 -11.03 9.41
N ILE A 69 2.35 -9.78 8.94
CA ILE A 69 1.74 -9.37 7.67
C ILE A 69 2.36 -10.12 6.50
N PHE A 70 3.69 -10.19 6.44
CA PHE A 70 4.39 -10.96 5.40
C PHE A 70 4.03 -12.45 5.47
N GLY A 71 4.08 -13.04 6.66
CA GLY A 71 3.77 -14.46 6.87
C GLY A 71 2.35 -14.80 6.44
N GLU A 72 1.37 -13.98 6.79
CA GLU A 72 -0.03 -14.17 6.40
C GLU A 72 -0.25 -13.97 4.90
N CYS A 73 0.37 -12.94 4.31
CA CYS A 73 0.36 -12.70 2.87
C CYS A 73 0.93 -13.90 2.10
N ASP A 74 2.08 -14.43 2.50
CA ASP A 74 2.69 -15.57 1.81
C ASP A 74 1.92 -16.88 2.06
N ARG A 75 1.35 -17.07 3.25
CA ARG A 75 0.44 -18.20 3.55
C ARG A 75 -0.77 -18.20 2.62
N LEU A 76 -1.49 -17.08 2.54
CA LEU A 76 -2.69 -16.94 1.70
C LEU A 76 -2.37 -17.11 0.22
N ARG A 77 -1.23 -16.58 -0.23
CA ARG A 77 -0.74 -16.74 -1.61
C ARG A 77 -0.56 -18.22 -1.97
N ARG A 78 -0.03 -19.03 -1.05
CA ARG A 78 0.17 -20.48 -1.26
C ARG A 78 -1.13 -21.26 -1.26
N THR A 79 -2.16 -20.80 -0.55
CA THR A 79 -3.45 -21.48 -0.43
C THR A 79 -4.53 -20.94 -1.37
N GLN A 80 -4.16 -20.19 -2.42
CA GLN A 80 -5.09 -19.56 -3.38
C GLN A 80 -6.15 -18.63 -2.74
N GLY A 81 -5.87 -18.07 -1.55
CA GLY A 81 -6.72 -17.07 -0.92
C GLY A 81 -6.44 -15.65 -1.45
N ASN A 82 -7.30 -14.69 -1.10
CA ASN A 82 -6.98 -13.27 -1.31
C ASN A 82 -5.79 -12.89 -0.42
N TYR A 83 -4.61 -12.78 -1.02
CA TYR A 83 -3.35 -12.47 -0.34
C TYR A 83 -3.01 -10.98 -0.37
N SER A 84 -3.95 -10.12 -0.75
CA SER A 84 -3.71 -8.69 -0.82
C SER A 84 -3.59 -8.07 0.58
N ILE A 85 -2.54 -7.28 0.75
CA ILE A 85 -2.35 -6.36 1.87
C ILE A 85 -2.98 -5.04 1.46
N ILE A 86 -3.76 -4.47 2.37
CA ILE A 86 -4.28 -3.11 2.25
C ILE A 86 -3.15 -2.14 2.60
N VAL A 87 -2.88 -1.21 1.69
CA VAL A 87 -1.88 -0.16 1.85
C VAL A 87 -2.60 1.18 1.87
N ASP A 88 -2.76 1.74 3.06
CA ASP A 88 -3.30 3.09 3.26
C ASP A 88 -2.15 4.09 3.27
N ASP A 89 -1.99 4.78 2.15
CA ASP A 89 -0.86 5.66 1.90
C ASP A 89 -1.26 7.14 2.03
N SER A 90 -0.81 7.75 3.12
CA SER A 90 -0.96 9.18 3.37
C SER A 90 0.37 9.94 3.30
N ILE A 91 1.41 9.32 2.75
CA ILE A 91 2.73 9.94 2.60
C ILE A 91 2.79 10.71 1.29
N GLN A 92 2.35 10.06 0.22
CA GLN A 92 2.29 10.65 -1.12
C GLN A 92 0.85 10.59 -1.62
N ASP A 93 0.30 11.76 -1.92
CA ASP A 93 -1.03 11.85 -2.52
C ASP A 93 -1.04 11.13 -3.87
N PHE A 94 -2.11 10.40 -4.13
CA PHE A 94 -2.44 9.95 -5.47
C PHE A 94 -3.06 11.12 -6.22
N VAL A 95 -2.62 11.32 -7.47
CA VAL A 95 -3.10 12.40 -8.33
C VAL A 95 -3.89 11.78 -9.46
N GLU A 96 -5.16 12.14 -9.54
CA GLU A 96 -6.09 11.61 -10.51
C GLU A 96 -6.56 12.71 -11.45
N GLN A 97 -6.36 12.51 -12.75
CA GLN A 97 -6.67 13.50 -13.79
C GLN A 97 -8.06 13.27 -14.44
N GLN A 98 -8.71 12.14 -14.17
CA GLN A 98 -10.02 11.77 -14.73
C GLN A 98 -11.05 11.51 -13.63
N TYR A 99 -12.34 11.63 -13.95
CA TYR A 99 -13.46 11.52 -12.99
C TYR A 99 -13.80 10.08 -12.58
N ARG A 100 -12.82 9.28 -12.16
CA ARG A 100 -13.07 8.11 -11.30
C ARG A 100 -12.33 8.34 -9.98
N SER A 101 -12.56 7.51 -8.98
CA SER A 101 -11.97 7.73 -7.65
C SER A 101 -11.58 6.40 -7.03
N ARG A 102 -10.28 6.22 -6.83
CA ARG A 102 -9.72 5.17 -5.98
C ARG A 102 -10.23 5.34 -4.55
N ALA A 103 -10.19 4.26 -3.78
CA ALA A 103 -10.61 4.30 -2.39
C ALA A 103 -9.72 5.29 -1.61
N LEU A 104 -10.36 6.23 -0.92
CA LEU A 104 -9.70 7.21 -0.05
C LEU A 104 -9.20 6.50 1.21
N VAL A 105 -8.02 6.88 1.71
CA VAL A 105 -7.59 6.49 3.06
C VAL A 105 -8.65 6.98 4.06
N PRO A 106 -9.04 6.19 5.08
CA PRO A 106 -10.00 6.63 6.09
C PRO A 106 -9.60 7.96 6.73
N GLY A 107 -10.51 8.94 6.71
CA GLY A 107 -10.25 10.30 7.22
C GLY A 107 -9.36 11.18 6.32
N GLY A 108 -9.01 10.70 5.13
CA GLY A 108 -8.35 11.49 4.10
C GLY A 108 -9.22 12.63 3.60
N VAL A 109 -8.59 13.65 3.01
CA VAL A 109 -9.28 14.80 2.41
C VAL A 109 -8.82 14.91 0.96
N GLN A 110 -9.78 15.19 0.07
CA GLN A 110 -9.51 15.43 -1.34
C GLN A 110 -9.18 16.91 -1.57
N ASN A 111 -8.13 17.16 -2.36
CA ASN A 111 -7.73 18.49 -2.79
C ASN A 111 -7.97 18.62 -4.30
N TYR A 112 -8.88 19.50 -4.70
CA TYR A 112 -9.19 19.77 -6.10
C TYR A 112 -8.29 20.86 -6.67
N PHE A 113 -7.82 20.69 -7.89
CA PHE A 113 -7.03 21.68 -8.62
C PHE A 113 -7.37 21.65 -10.12
N THR A 114 -6.89 22.64 -10.89
CA THR A 114 -7.27 22.86 -12.30
C THR A 114 -6.90 21.72 -13.28
N GLY A 115 -6.29 20.63 -12.81
CA GLY A 115 -5.91 19.47 -13.62
C GLY A 115 -6.23 18.12 -12.99
N GLY A 116 -7.04 18.08 -11.92
CA GLY A 116 -7.39 16.82 -11.26
C GLY A 116 -7.74 16.94 -9.79
N VAL A 117 -7.74 15.80 -9.11
CA VAL A 117 -7.92 15.68 -7.66
C VAL A 117 -6.70 14.95 -7.08
N ALA A 118 -6.17 15.47 -5.97
CA ALA A 118 -5.08 14.86 -5.22
C ALA A 118 -5.59 14.41 -3.85
N TYR A 119 -5.31 13.17 -3.46
CA TYR A 119 -5.79 12.61 -2.20
C TYR A 119 -4.95 11.43 -1.70
N PRO A 120 -4.91 11.17 -0.38
CA PRO A 120 -4.30 9.96 0.16
C PRO A 120 -5.14 8.74 -0.21
N ALA A 121 -4.52 7.75 -0.85
CA ALA A 121 -5.23 6.63 -1.47
C ALA A 121 -4.93 5.29 -0.80
N ARG A 122 -5.92 4.39 -0.87
CA ARG A 122 -5.82 2.99 -0.48
C ARG A 122 -5.45 2.13 -1.68
N PHE A 123 -4.49 1.24 -1.52
CA PHE A 123 -4.04 0.28 -2.52
C PHE A 123 -4.13 -1.16 -2.01
N TYR A 124 -4.08 -2.10 -2.94
CA TYR A 124 -3.98 -3.53 -2.65
C TYR A 124 -2.66 -4.03 -3.21
N ALA A 125 -1.79 -4.56 -2.36
CA ALA A 125 -0.43 -4.93 -2.73
C ALA A 125 -0.03 -6.28 -2.12
N ARG A 126 1.07 -6.85 -2.59
CA ARG A 126 1.79 -7.93 -1.90
C ARG A 126 3.07 -7.39 -1.29
N MET A 127 3.47 -7.96 -0.17
CA MET A 127 4.75 -7.69 0.47
C MET A 127 5.77 -8.75 0.07
N PHE A 128 6.99 -8.29 -0.19
CA PHE A 128 8.15 -9.15 -0.34
C PHE A 128 8.88 -9.27 0.99
N GLU A 129 9.64 -10.36 1.15
CA GLU A 129 10.30 -10.71 2.41
C GLU A 129 11.00 -9.50 3.05
N PRO A 130 10.53 -9.07 4.24
CA PRO A 130 11.11 -7.93 4.92
C PRO A 130 12.44 -8.33 5.58
N LYS A 131 13.43 -7.45 5.51
CA LYS A 131 14.72 -7.62 6.19
C LYS A 131 14.91 -6.54 7.24
N SER A 132 15.51 -6.87 8.37
CA SER A 132 15.82 -5.87 9.40
C SER A 132 17.28 -5.92 9.82
N GLN A 133 17.74 -4.77 10.31
CA GLN A 133 19.02 -4.64 11.00
C GLN A 133 18.75 -4.09 12.39
N TRP A 134 19.36 -4.71 13.39
CA TRP A 134 19.29 -4.22 14.75
C TRP A 134 20.13 -2.94 14.90
N GLN A 135 19.60 -1.98 15.65
CA GLN A 135 20.24 -0.71 15.94
C GLN A 135 20.38 -0.53 17.45
N LYS A 136 21.44 0.17 17.88
CA LYS A 136 21.62 0.60 19.28
C LYS A 136 20.69 1.77 19.63
N ASN A 137 19.39 1.60 19.42
CA ASN A 137 18.35 2.57 19.74
C ASN A 137 17.24 1.85 20.53
N GLN A 138 16.99 2.29 21.75
CA GLN A 138 16.03 1.63 22.65
C GLN A 138 14.56 1.85 22.22
N LEU A 139 14.25 2.98 21.56
CA LEU A 139 12.90 3.29 21.11
C LEU A 139 12.58 2.64 19.76
N TYR A 140 13.56 2.60 18.86
CA TYR A 140 13.42 2.01 17.53
C TYR A 140 14.59 1.06 17.24
N PRO A 141 14.59 -0.15 17.83
CA PRO A 141 15.70 -1.08 17.75
C PRO A 141 15.88 -1.72 16.37
N TYR A 142 14.94 -1.53 15.44
CA TYR A 142 15.03 -2.09 14.09
C TYR A 142 14.98 -1.01 13.02
N VAL A 143 15.84 -1.17 12.00
CA VAL A 143 15.62 -0.55 10.68
C VAL A 143 15.22 -1.67 9.73
N ALA A 144 13.96 -1.64 9.29
CA ALA A 144 13.40 -2.66 8.41
C ALA A 144 13.29 -2.13 6.98
N ASN A 145 13.64 -2.98 6.02
CA ASN A 145 13.61 -2.73 4.59
C ASN A 145 12.69 -3.75 3.93
N PHE A 146 11.75 -3.28 3.12
CA PHE A 146 10.82 -4.14 2.41
C PHE A 146 10.24 -3.46 1.17
N VAL A 147 9.70 -4.28 0.28
CA VAL A 147 9.10 -3.84 -0.98
C VAL A 147 7.65 -4.28 -1.01
N LEU A 148 6.77 -3.38 -1.46
CA LEU A 148 5.39 -3.69 -1.78
C LEU A 148 5.22 -3.58 -3.30
N ARG A 149 4.44 -4.49 -3.89
CA ARG A 149 4.02 -4.36 -5.29
C ARG A 149 2.51 -4.44 -5.37
N GLU A 150 1.91 -3.45 -6.02
CA GLU A 150 0.47 -3.41 -6.24
C GLU A 150 0.02 -4.65 -7.00
N LEU A 151 -1.14 -5.18 -6.61
CA LEU A 151 -1.79 -6.30 -7.26
C LEU A 151 -2.89 -5.79 -8.19
N ASP A 152 -3.30 -6.65 -9.10
CA ASP A 152 -4.63 -6.55 -9.67
C ASP A 152 -5.67 -6.72 -8.56
N LYS A 153 -6.73 -5.93 -8.62
CA LYS A 153 -7.82 -6.07 -7.66
C LYS A 153 -8.30 -7.53 -7.77
N ALA A 154 -8.16 -8.28 -6.68
CA ALA A 154 -8.66 -9.64 -6.64
C ALA A 154 -10.16 -9.60 -6.92
N ILE A 155 -10.57 -10.27 -8.01
CA ILE A 155 -11.96 -10.59 -8.33
C ILE A 155 -12.44 -11.65 -7.34
#